data_AF-A0A0F3RJD4-F1
#
_entry.id   AF-A0A0F3RJD4-F1
#
_cell.length_a   1.000
_cell.length_b   1.000
_cell.length_c   1.000
_cell.angle_alpha   90.00
_cell.angle_beta   90.00
_cell.angle_gamma   90.00
#
_symmetry.space_group_name_H-M   'P 1'
#
loop_
_entity.id
_entity.type
_entity.pdbx_description
1 polymer ?
#
loop_
_entity_poly.entity_id
_entity_poly.type
_entity_poly.pdbx_seq_one_letter_code
_entity_poly.pdbx_strand_id
1 'polypeptide(L)' 'MKDTISSLKEIAEDREISLSYNVQDNINDIVIGDSCLLQTILSQLISGAIRVNKSCQVDVIVSYLLRRIER' A
#
# COMPACT_ATOMS: atom_id res chain seq x y z
N MET A 1 9.67 0.12 1.50
CA MET A 1 8.24 0.47 1.69
C MET A 1 8.04 1.95 1.99
N LYS A 2 8.64 2.52 3.06
CA LYS A 2 8.49 3.96 3.36
C LYS A 2 8.84 4.84 2.17
N ASP A 3 9.97 4.60 1.52
CA ASP A 3 10.39 5.38 0.33
C ASP A 3 9.38 5.26 -0.82
N THR A 4 8.89 4.04 -1.09
CA THR A 4 7.87 3.78 -2.11
C THR A 4 6.57 4.54 -1.84
N ILE A 5 6.10 4.54 -0.59
CA ILE A 5 4.91 5.29 -0.19
C ILE A 5 5.14 6.80 -0.28
N SER A 6 6.32 7.29 0.08
CA SER A 6 6.69 8.70 -0.09
C SER A 6 6.66 9.12 -1.57
N SER A 7 7.24 8.32 -2.46
CA SER A 7 7.16 8.59 -3.91
C SER A 7 5.73 8.57 -4.46
N LEU A 8 4.89 7.66 -3.95
CA LEU A 8 3.48 7.61 -4.35
C LEU A 8 2.66 8.78 -3.82
N LYS A 9 3.00 9.30 -2.62
CA LYS A 9 2.40 10.53 -2.08
C LYS A 9 2.72 11.74 -2.94
N GLU A 10 3.97 11.88 -3.38
CA GLU A 10 4.38 12.97 -4.27
C GLU A 10 3.57 12.97 -5.58
N ILE A 11 3.36 11.79 -6.19
CA ILE A 11 2.53 11.65 -7.40
C ILE A 11 1.05 11.96 -7.12
N ALA A 12 0.55 11.63 -5.93
CA ALA A 12 -0.83 11.93 -5.54
C ALA A 12 -1.01 13.44 -5.30
N GLU A 13 -0.05 14.10 -4.64
CA GLU A 13 -0.04 15.54 -4.37
C GLU A 13 -0.02 16.37 -5.66
N ASP A 14 0.82 16.00 -6.64
CA ASP A 14 0.84 16.63 -7.98
C ASP A 14 -0.53 16.61 -8.67
N ARG A 15 -1.37 15.64 -8.31
CA ARG A 15 -2.73 15.44 -8.86
C ARG A 15 -3.84 15.93 -7.94
N GLU A 16 -3.51 16.63 -6.85
CA GLU A 16 -4.46 17.07 -5.83
C GLU A 16 -5.29 15.92 -5.23
N ILE A 17 -4.70 14.73 -5.16
CA ILE A 17 -5.29 13.53 -4.58
C ILE A 17 -4.74 13.34 -3.17
N SER A 18 -5.63 13.31 -2.17
CA SER A 18 -5.29 12.92 -0.82
C SER A 18 -5.06 11.41 -0.75
N LEU A 19 -3.83 11.00 -0.43
CA LEU A 19 -3.47 9.59 -0.24
C LEU A 19 -3.35 9.27 1.26
N SER A 20 -4.27 8.45 1.77
CA SER A 20 -4.15 7.86 3.10
C SER A 20 -3.63 6.43 2.99
N TYR A 21 -2.72 6.07 3.90
CA TYR A 21 -2.10 4.75 3.92
C TYR A 21 -2.11 4.24 5.36
N ASN A 22 -2.86 3.16 5.60
CA ASN A 22 -2.94 2.52 6.90
C ASN A 22 -2.58 1.04 6.78
N VAL A 23 -1.59 0.61 7.56
CA VAL A 23 -1.18 -0.79 7.68
C VAL A 23 -1.39 -1.20 9.12
N GLN A 24 -2.22 -2.22 9.31
CA GLN A 24 -2.27 -2.91 10.59
C GLN A 24 -1.03 -3.81 10.66
N ASP A 25 -0.16 -3.52 11.63
CA ASP A 25 1.09 -4.20 11.93
C ASP A 25 2.25 -4.00 10.93
N ASN A 26 3.48 -4.20 11.41
CA ASN A 26 4.66 -4.03 10.59
C ASN A 26 4.77 -5.19 9.59
N ILE A 27 4.72 -4.86 8.30
CA ILE A 27 4.75 -5.84 7.18
C ILE A 27 5.92 -6.82 7.30
N ASN A 28 7.06 -6.35 7.79
CA ASN A 28 8.26 -7.14 7.98
C ASN A 28 8.14 -8.18 9.12
N ASP A 29 7.26 -7.94 10.10
CA ASP A 29 7.08 -8.82 11.25
C ASP A 29 6.05 -9.93 10.99
N ILE A 30 5.19 -9.77 9.98
CA ILE A 30 4.10 -10.72 9.67
C ILE A 30 4.38 -11.56 8.44
N VAL A 31 5.06 -11.01 7.42
CA VAL A 31 5.22 -11.70 6.15
C VAL A 31 6.37 -12.71 6.20
N ILE A 32 6.03 -14.00 6.22
CA ILE A 32 6.97 -15.08 5.88
C ILE A 32 6.95 -15.22 4.35
N GLY A 33 7.89 -14.58 3.65
CA GLY A 33 7.97 -14.60 2.18
C GLY A 33 8.77 -13.43 1.60
N ASP A 34 8.69 -13.24 0.28
CA ASP A 34 9.39 -12.16 -0.42
C ASP A 34 8.69 -10.80 -0.20
N SER A 35 9.20 -10.05 0.78
CA SER A 35 8.72 -8.71 1.11
C SER A 35 8.89 -7.70 -0.03
N CYS A 36 9.85 -7.89 -0.94
CA CYS A 36 10.06 -7.00 -2.09
C CYS A 36 8.97 -7.21 -3.14
N LEU A 37 8.56 -8.46 -3.36
CA LEU A 37 7.43 -8.77 -4.24
C LEU A 37 6.13 -8.15 -3.71
N LEU A 38 5.86 -8.28 -2.41
CA LEU A 38 4.68 -7.70 -1.79
C LEU A 38 4.68 -6.17 -1.90
N GLN A 39 5.83 -5.54 -1.69
CA GLN A 39 6.03 -4.09 -1.90
C GLN A 39 5.74 -3.67 -3.35
N THR A 40 6.21 -4.46 -4.32
CA THR A 40 6.00 -4.18 -5.75
C THR A 40 4.53 -4.23 -6.11
N ILE A 41 3.81 -5.27 -5.64
CA ILE A 41 2.38 -5.44 -5.91
C ILE A 41 1.58 -4.28 -5.30
N LEU A 42 1.84 -3.93 -4.04
CA LEU A 42 1.17 -2.81 -3.38
C LEU A 42 1.44 -1.49 -4.10
N SER A 43 2.69 -1.23 -4.50
CA SER A 43 3.06 -0.02 -5.23
C SER A 43 2.30 0.12 -6.56
N GLN A 44 2.21 -0.97 -7.32
CA GLN A 44 1.48 -0.98 -8.59
C GLN A 44 -0.02 -0.75 -8.40
N LEU A 45 -0.63 -1.36 -7.38
CA LEU A 45 -2.05 -1.16 -7.07
C LEU A 45 -2.36 0.30 -6.69
N ILE A 46 -1.54 0.89 -5.82
CA ILE A 46 -1.71 2.28 -5.38
C ILE A 46 -1.50 3.25 -6.55
N SER A 47 -0.44 3.04 -7.34
CA SER A 47 -0.17 3.85 -8.53
C SER A 47 -1.30 3.76 -9.57
N GLY A 48 -1.81 2.55 -9.79
CA GLY A 48 -2.97 2.31 -10.64
C GLY A 48 -4.20 3.06 -10.16
N ALA A 49 -4.50 2.99 -8.85
CA ALA A 49 -5.60 3.71 -8.23
C ALA A 49 -5.46 5.23 -8.41
N ILE A 50 -4.31 5.82 -8.08
CA ILE A 50 -4.04 7.26 -8.29
C ILE A 50 -4.23 7.66 -9.75
N ARG A 51 -3.74 6.84 -10.69
CA ARG A 51 -3.76 7.16 -12.12
C ARG A 51 -5.17 7.18 -12.71
N VAL A 52 -6.05 6.28 -12.26
CA VAL A 52 -7.44 6.19 -12.77
C VAL A 52 -8.44 6.96 -11.90
N ASN A 53 -8.03 7.43 -10.72
CA ASN A 53 -8.91 8.16 -9.83
C ASN A 53 -9.29 9.50 -10.44
N LYS A 54 -10.61 9.74 -10.52
CA LYS A 54 -11.20 11.03 -10.91
C LYS A 54 -11.70 11.82 -9.70
N SER A 55 -11.59 11.23 -8.51
CA SER A 55 -11.90 11.83 -7.22
C SER A 55 -10.62 12.34 -6.54
N CYS A 56 -10.77 13.15 -5.51
CA CYS A 56 -9.67 13.78 -4.79
C CYS A 56 -9.11 12.94 -3.63
N GLN A 57 -9.49 11.66 -3.48
CA GLN A 57 -9.06 10.83 -2.35
C GLN A 57 -8.85 9.35 -2.74
N VAL A 58 -7.76 8.78 -2.25
CA VAL A 58 -7.44 7.33 -2.30
C VAL A 58 -7.09 6.88 -0.89
N ASP A 59 -7.83 5.90 -0.36
CA ASP A 59 -7.54 5.25 0.91
C ASP A 59 -7.00 3.83 0.69
N VAL A 60 -5.83 3.55 1.22
CA VAL A 60 -5.18 2.25 1.10
C VAL A 60 -5.13 1.58 2.47
N ILE A 61 -5.86 0.48 2.61
CA ILE A 61 -5.91 -0.32 3.83
C ILE A 61 -5.29 -1.67 3.53
N VAL A 62 -4.20 -2.00 4.24
CA VAL A 62 -3.57 -3.31 4.17
C VAL A 62 -3.93 -4.07 5.44
N SER A 63 -4.69 -5.15 5.28
CA SER A 63 -5.09 -6.04 6.37
C SER A 63 -4.55 -7.45 6.12
N TYR A 64 -3.97 -8.05 7.16
CA TYR A 64 -3.49 -9.42 7.13
C TYR A 64 -4.58 -10.39 7.59
N LEU A 65 -4.87 -11.40 6.77
CA LEU A 65 -5.60 -12.57 7.24
C LEU A 65 -4.60 -13.58 7.79
N LEU A 66 -4.34 -13.53 9.10
CA LEU A 66 -3.63 -14.59 9.79
C LEU A 66 -4.51 -15.85 9.77
N ARG A 67 -4.25 -16.78 8.84
CA ARG A 67 -4.74 -18.15 8.99
C ARG A 67 -3.95 -18.78 10.14
N ARG A 68 -4.59 -18.95 11.29
CA ARG A 68 -4.12 -19.93 12.27
C ARG A 68 -4.07 -21.29 11.57
N ILE A 69 -2.86 -21.80 11.35
CA ILE A 69 -2.67 -23.23 11.09
C ILE A 69 -2.75 -23.89 12.46
N GLU A 70 -3.94 -24.35 12.83
CA GLU A 70 -4.06 -25.29 13.94
C GLU A 70 -3.39 -26.59 13.50
N ARG A 71 -2.30 -26.96 14.19
CA ARG A 71 -1.61 -28.24 14.06
C ARG A 71 -2.15 -29.23 15.08
#